data_AF-A0A916LIL8-F1
#
_entry.id   AF-A0A916LIL8-F1
#
_cell.length_a   1.000
_cell.length_b   1.000
_cell.length_c   1.000
_cell.angle_alpha   90.00
_cell.angle_beta   90.00
_cell.angle_gamma   90.00
#
_symmetry.space_group_name_H-M   'P 1'
#
loop_
_entity.id
_entity.type
_entity.pdbx_description
1 polymer ?
#
loop_
_entity_poly.entity_id
_entity_poly.type
_entity_poly.pdbx_seq_one_letter_code
_entity_poly.pdbx_strand_id
1 'polypeptide(L)'
;MKNFFLSFIITIALLLVNVPDAFAIEYEILPVNPVMIAPFILLLLSIAVMPFINRHWWEHNYPFVSFALGAVTVVYYFFILKNAPRMLHTAIEYFSFISLIGSLFVVAGGIHIRVKGRSTPIANVILLGIGA
;
A
#
# COMPACT_ATOMS: atom_id res chain seq x y z
N MET A 1 10.71 18.49 2.22
CA MET A 1 10.08 17.19 1.87
C MET A 1 10.77 16.47 0.72
N LYS A 2 11.01 17.13 -0.43
CA LYS A 2 11.63 16.50 -1.63
C LYS A 2 12.95 15.77 -1.32
N ASN A 3 13.83 16.34 -0.49
CA ASN A 3 15.14 15.78 -0.17
C ASN A 3 15.07 14.53 0.73
N PHE A 4 14.09 14.49 1.65
CA PHE A 4 13.86 13.32 2.51
C PHE A 4 13.31 12.15 1.70
N PHE A 5 12.34 12.42 0.82
CA PHE A 5 11.75 11.41 -0.04
C PHE A 5 12.77 10.86 -1.06
N LEU A 6 13.60 11.74 -1.64
CA LEU A 6 14.69 11.34 -2.54
C LEU A 6 15.73 10.49 -1.80
N SER A 7 16.15 10.91 -0.60
CA SER A 7 17.11 10.16 0.22
C SER A 7 16.58 8.78 0.57
N PHE A 8 15.30 8.66 0.90
CA PHE A 8 14.68 7.37 1.24
C PHE A 8 14.59 6.43 0.04
N ILE A 9 14.17 6.94 -1.12
CA ILE A 9 14.17 6.17 -2.38
C ILE A 9 15.58 5.69 -2.70
N ILE A 10 16.58 6.56 -2.55
CA ILE A 10 17.99 6.23 -2.77
C ILE A 10 18.47 5.18 -1.77
N THR A 11 18.09 5.27 -0.49
CA THR A 11 18.43 4.25 0.53
C THR A 11 17.77 2.91 0.24
N ILE A 12 16.50 2.88 -0.19
CA ILE A 12 15.82 1.65 -0.61
C ILE A 12 16.50 1.06 -1.85
N ALA A 13 16.84 1.89 -2.84
CA ALA A 13 17.51 1.44 -4.05
C ALA A 13 18.91 0.86 -3.75
N LEU A 14 19.68 1.50 -2.86
CA LEU A 14 20.99 1.01 -2.41
C LEU A 14 20.89 -0.29 -1.60
N LEU A 15 19.86 -0.43 -0.77
CA LEU A 15 19.57 -1.67 -0.08
C LEU A 15 19.23 -2.79 -1.06
N LEU A 16 18.37 -2.52 -2.06
CA LEU A 16 17.97 -3.46 -3.11
C LEU A 16 19.14 -3.95 -3.98
N VAL A 17 20.09 -3.08 -4.33
CA VAL A 17 21.27 -3.42 -5.15
C VAL A 17 22.19 -4.45 -4.46
N ASN A 18 22.15 -4.57 -3.13
CA ASN A 18 22.94 -5.55 -2.37
C ASN A 18 22.20 -6.88 -2.08
N VAL A 19 21.00 -7.08 -2.64
CA VAL A 19 20.18 -8.31 -2.44
C VAL A 19 20.18 -9.31 -3.63
N PRO A 20 21.18 -9.41 -4.54
CA PRO A 20 21.12 -10.46 -5.58
C PRO A 20 21.19 -11.89 -5.03
N ASP A 21 21.96 -12.14 -3.98
CA ASP A 21 22.25 -13.51 -3.49
C ASP A 21 21.17 -14.08 -2.55
N ALA A 22 20.10 -13.32 -2.29
CA ALA A 22 19.12 -13.65 -1.26
C ALA A 22 17.87 -14.40 -1.74
N PHE A 23 17.66 -14.50 -3.06
CA PHE A 23 16.50 -15.17 -3.64
C PHE A 23 16.57 -16.71 -3.56
N ALA A 24 17.70 -17.27 -3.11
CA ALA A 24 17.94 -18.71 -3.00
C ALA A 24 17.98 -19.24 -1.55
N ILE A 25 17.70 -18.41 -0.54
CA ILE A 25 17.78 -18.81 0.88
C ILE A 25 16.41 -19.28 1.36
N GLU A 26 16.35 -20.53 1.84
CA GLU A 26 15.19 -21.07 2.54
C GLU A 26 14.97 -20.27 3.84
N TYR A 27 13.84 -19.57 3.92
CA TYR A 27 13.58 -18.63 5.02
C TYR A 27 13.18 -19.36 6.29
N GLU A 28 14.00 -19.23 7.33
CA GLU A 28 13.58 -19.60 8.68
C GLU A 28 12.43 -18.67 9.11
N ILE A 29 11.25 -19.26 9.34
CA ILE A 29 10.04 -18.52 9.69
C ILE A 29 10.11 -18.17 11.17
N LEU A 30 10.80 -17.07 11.49
CA LEU A 30 10.75 -16.51 12.82
C LEU A 30 9.30 -16.11 13.15
N PRO A 31 8.76 -16.49 14.32
CA PRO A 31 7.42 -16.12 14.71
C PRO A 31 7.33 -14.59 14.83
N VAL A 32 6.46 -13.99 14.03
CA VAL A 32 6.20 -12.55 14.09
C VAL A 32 5.32 -12.27 15.31
N ASN A 33 5.71 -11.31 16.14
CA ASN A 33 4.87 -10.88 17.25
C ASN A 33 3.56 -10.26 16.69
N PRO A 34 2.36 -10.76 17.09
CA PRO A 34 1.08 -10.23 16.61
C PRO A 34 0.89 -8.71 16.82
N VAL A 35 1.59 -8.11 17.79
CA VAL A 35 1.58 -6.66 18.03
C VAL A 35 2.02 -5.85 16.80
N MET A 36 2.76 -6.46 15.87
CA MET A 36 3.18 -5.81 14.62
C MET A 36 2.05 -5.51 13.63
N ILE A 37 0.81 -5.94 13.91
CA ILE A 37 -0.37 -5.47 13.18
C ILE A 37 -0.80 -4.05 13.61
N ALA A 38 -0.34 -3.58 14.78
CA ALA A 38 -0.76 -2.30 15.36
C ALA A 38 -0.48 -1.08 14.46
N PRO A 39 0.69 -0.93 13.80
CA PRO A 39 0.93 0.20 12.89
C PRO A 39 -0.09 0.26 11.75
N PHE A 40 -0.52 -0.90 11.24
CA PHE A 40 -1.52 -0.99 10.19
C PHE A 40 -2.92 -0.60 10.70
N ILE A 41 -3.33 -1.12 11.86
CA ILE A 41 -4.62 -0.74 12.48
C ILE A 41 -4.65 0.77 12.79
N LEU A 42 -3.57 1.31 13.34
CA LEU A 42 -3.44 2.74 13.62
C LEU A 42 -3.51 3.58 12.34
N LEU A 43 -2.91 3.12 11.24
CA LEU A 43 -3.00 3.79 9.95
C LEU A 43 -4.44 3.83 9.44
N LEU A 44 -5.16 2.69 9.47
CA LEU A 44 -6.55 2.62 9.04
C LEU A 44 -7.47 3.51 9.89
N LEU A 45 -7.31 3.48 11.21
CA LEU A 45 -8.03 4.38 12.11
C LEU A 45 -7.70 5.85 11.84
N SER A 46 -6.44 6.17 11.55
CA SER A 46 -6.04 7.54 11.22
C SER A 46 -6.69 8.02 9.93
N ILE A 47 -6.69 7.20 8.87
CA ILE A 47 -7.35 7.51 7.59
C ILE A 47 -8.86 7.69 7.78
N ALA A 48 -9.47 6.86 8.63
CA ALA A 48 -10.90 6.96 8.90
C ALA A 48 -11.26 8.19 9.77
N VAL A 49 -10.48 8.51 10.81
CA VAL A 49 -10.88 9.46 11.86
C VAL A 49 -10.31 10.87 11.65
N MET A 50 -9.04 11.00 11.23
CA MET A 50 -8.37 12.29 11.14
C MET A 50 -9.03 13.30 10.19
N PRO A 51 -9.59 12.90 9.03
CA PRO A 51 -10.33 13.83 8.16
C PRO A 51 -11.52 14.50 8.86
N PHE A 52 -12.15 13.84 9.83
CA PHE A 52 -13.30 14.38 10.58
C PHE A 52 -12.87 15.30 11.71
N ILE A 53 -11.68 15.10 12.30
CA ILE A 53 -11.16 15.95 13.38
C ILE A 53 -10.52 17.23 12.80
N ASN A 54 -9.60 17.08 11.85
CA ASN A 54 -8.90 18.22 11.27
C ASN A 54 -8.48 17.91 9.82
N ARG A 55 -9.41 18.20 8.90
CA ARG A 55 -9.26 17.97 7.46
C ARG A 55 -8.01 18.64 6.87
N HIS A 56 -7.81 19.93 7.14
CA HIS A 56 -6.71 20.69 6.54
C HIS A 56 -5.34 20.18 6.98
N TRP A 57 -5.19 19.83 8.27
CA TRP A 57 -3.95 19.23 8.75
C TRP A 57 -3.72 17.84 8.16
N TRP A 58 -4.76 17.02 8.08
CA TRP A 58 -4.66 15.66 7.54
C TRP A 58 -4.30 15.64 6.07
N GLU A 59 -4.93 16.46 5.23
CA GLU A 59 -4.62 16.54 3.80
C GLU A 59 -3.14 16.88 3.55
N HIS A 60 -2.53 17.71 4.40
CA HIS A 60 -1.12 18.07 4.29
C HIS A 60 -0.17 17.00 4.85
N ASN A 61 -0.53 16.36 5.97
CA ASN A 61 0.36 15.48 6.73
C ASN A 61 0.11 13.98 6.51
N TYR A 62 -0.95 13.59 5.81
CA TYR A 62 -1.28 12.19 5.52
C TYR A 62 -0.10 11.39 4.96
N PRO A 63 0.68 11.90 3.98
CA PRO A 63 1.84 11.16 3.47
C PRO A 63 2.89 10.93 4.55
N PHE A 64 3.10 11.91 5.43
CA PHE A 64 4.07 11.80 6.53
C PHE A 64 3.64 10.79 7.58
N VAL A 65 2.36 10.81 8.01
CA VAL A 65 1.82 9.85 8.98
C VAL A 65 1.89 8.42 8.45
N SER A 66 1.49 8.24 7.19
CA SER A 66 1.51 6.93 6.52
C SER A 66 2.92 6.38 6.41
N PHE A 67 3.85 7.24 6.03
CA PHE A 67 5.25 6.89 5.91
C PHE A 67 5.88 6.56 7.26
N ALA A 68 5.60 7.36 8.30
CA ALA A 68 6.13 7.12 9.64
C ALA A 68 5.66 5.77 10.19
N LEU A 69 4.37 5.44 10.08
CA LEU A 69 3.82 4.16 10.51
C LEU A 69 4.36 2.98 9.68
N GLY A 70 4.50 3.15 8.36
CA GLY A 70 5.13 2.14 7.50
C GLY A 70 6.61 1.91 7.82
N ALA A 71 7.35 2.97 8.11
CA ALA A 71 8.77 2.90 8.46
C ALA A 71 9.01 2.09 9.74
N VAL A 72 8.12 2.17 10.73
CA VAL A 72 8.18 1.31 11.94
C VAL A 72 8.19 -0.16 11.57
N THR A 73 7.29 -0.58 10.66
CA THR A 73 7.23 -1.98 10.18
C THR A 73 8.49 -2.37 9.42
N VAL A 74 8.98 -1.51 8.51
CA VAL A 74 10.20 -1.77 7.74
C VAL A 74 11.40 -1.93 8.66
N VAL A 75 11.58 -1.03 9.63
CA VAL A 75 12.69 -1.07 10.60
C VAL A 75 12.61 -2.35 11.43
N TYR A 76 11.43 -2.75 11.89
CA TYR A 76 11.26 -4.00 12.64
C TYR A 76 11.65 -5.23 11.81
N TYR A 77 11.17 -5.34 10.58
CA TYR A 77 11.47 -6.47 9.70
C TYR A 77 12.95 -6.53 9.29
N PHE A 78 13.56 -5.37 9.07
CA PHE A 78 14.95 -5.28 8.62
C PHE A 78 15.96 -5.49 9.75
N PHE A 79 15.77 -4.85 10.92
CA PHE A 79 16.77 -4.88 12.00
C PHE A 79 16.53 -5.97 13.05
N ILE A 80 15.27 -6.29 13.37
CA ILE A 80 14.94 -7.25 14.43
C ILE A 80 14.81 -8.65 13.84
N LEU A 81 14.00 -8.82 12.80
CA LEU A 81 13.80 -10.12 12.14
C LEU A 81 14.93 -10.46 11.16
N LYS A 82 15.72 -9.47 10.74
CA LYS A 82 16.81 -9.62 9.75
C LYS A 82 16.37 -10.35 8.47
N ASN A 83 15.11 -10.20 8.11
CA ASN A 83 14.48 -10.89 7.00
C ASN A 83 14.07 -9.90 5.91
N ALA A 84 15.07 -9.20 5.39
CA ALA A 84 14.90 -8.23 4.31
C ALA A 84 14.32 -8.84 3.02
N PRO A 85 14.70 -10.06 2.58
CA PRO A 85 14.28 -10.51 1.26
C PRO A 85 12.86 -11.06 1.25
N ARG A 86 12.31 -11.54 2.38
CA ARG A 86 10.86 -11.77 2.50
C ARG A 86 10.07 -10.47 2.32
N MET A 87 10.53 -9.37 2.93
CA MET A 87 9.90 -8.05 2.77
C MET A 87 9.94 -7.60 1.30
N LEU A 88 11.06 -7.85 0.59
CA LEU A 88 11.18 -7.52 -0.83
C LEU A 88 10.28 -8.38 -1.72
N HIS A 89 10.22 -9.68 -1.47
CA HIS A 89 9.33 -10.58 -2.19
C HIS A 89 7.87 -10.09 -2.07
N THR A 90 7.43 -9.81 -0.85
CA THR A 90 6.11 -9.24 -0.60
C THR A 90 5.94 -7.88 -1.29
N ALA A 91 6.94 -7.00 -1.27
CA ALA A 91 6.85 -5.71 -1.98
C ALA A 91 6.65 -5.88 -3.50
N ILE A 92 7.28 -6.88 -4.12
CA ILE A 92 7.11 -7.20 -5.55
C ILE A 92 5.69 -7.72 -5.82
N GLU A 93 5.15 -8.58 -4.96
CA GLU A 93 3.75 -9.04 -5.05
C GLU A 93 2.78 -7.86 -4.97
N TYR A 94 2.99 -6.97 -4.00
CA TYR A 94 2.17 -5.76 -3.86
C TYR A 94 2.28 -4.83 -5.08
N PHE A 95 3.48 -4.63 -5.62
CA PHE A 95 3.67 -3.82 -6.83
C PHE A 95 2.93 -4.43 -8.03
N SER A 96 2.99 -5.75 -8.17
CA SER A 96 2.29 -6.49 -9.24
C SER A 96 0.77 -6.35 -9.09
N PHE A 97 0.26 -6.46 -7.86
CA PHE A 97 -1.15 -6.24 -7.56
C PHE A 97 -1.61 -4.80 -7.84
N ILE A 98 -0.82 -3.78 -7.47
CA ILE A 98 -1.11 -2.38 -7.76
C ILE A 98 -1.14 -2.14 -9.28
N SER A 99 -0.20 -2.74 -10.01
CA SER A 99 -0.14 -2.67 -11.47
C SER A 99 -1.38 -3.31 -12.11
N LEU A 100 -1.84 -4.44 -11.57
CA LEU A 100 -3.07 -5.12 -12.00
C LEU A 100 -4.29 -4.22 -11.79
N ILE A 101 -4.47 -3.64 -10.60
CA ILE A 101 -5.57 -2.70 -10.32
C ILE A 101 -5.47 -1.48 -11.24
N GLY A 102 -4.26 -0.95 -11.44
CA GLY A 102 -4.03 0.18 -12.33
C GLY A 102 -4.41 -0.13 -13.79
N SER A 103 -4.05 -1.30 -14.28
CA SER A 103 -4.46 -1.77 -15.61
C SER A 103 -5.98 -1.89 -15.72
N LEU A 104 -6.62 -2.50 -14.72
CA LEU A 104 -8.08 -2.61 -14.68
C LEU A 104 -8.76 -1.24 -14.67
N PHE A 105 -8.22 -0.27 -13.91
CA PHE A 105 -8.74 1.09 -13.89
C PHE A 105 -8.62 1.78 -15.26
N VAL A 106 -7.48 1.65 -15.94
CA VAL A 106 -7.28 2.25 -17.28
C VAL A 106 -8.20 1.62 -18.32
N VAL A 107 -8.30 0.28 -18.34
CA VAL A 107 -9.17 -0.45 -19.27
C VAL A 107 -10.64 -0.12 -18.99
N ALA A 108 -11.09 -0.22 -17.74
CA ALA A 108 -12.47 0.06 -17.37
C ALA A 108 -12.85 1.54 -17.58
N GLY A 109 -11.93 2.46 -17.28
CA GLY A 109 -12.13 3.91 -17.50
C GLY A 109 -12.27 4.30 -18.98
N GLY A 110 -11.71 3.50 -19.89
CA GLY A 110 -11.87 3.68 -21.34
C GLY A 110 -13.21 3.17 -21.89
N ILE A 111 -13.96 2.37 -21.12
CA ILE A 111 -15.24 1.80 -21.55
C ILE A 111 -16.37 2.80 -21.26
N HIS A 112 -16.87 3.46 -22.30
CA HIS A 112 -17.99 4.41 -22.18
C HIS A 112 -19.32 3.77 -22.57
N ILE A 113 -20.11 3.34 -21.58
CA ILE A 113 -21.45 2.76 -21.79
C ILE A 113 -22.50 3.86 -21.64
N ARG A 114 -23.18 4.21 -22.73
CA ARG A 114 -24.38 5.06 -22.68
C ARG A 114 -25.62 4.22 -22.44
N VAL A 115 -26.15 4.27 -21.22
CA VAL A 115 -27.44 3.65 -20.87
C VAL A 115 -28.56 4.66 -21.08
N LYS A 116 -29.57 4.30 -21.87
CA LYS A 116 -30.76 5.13 -22.12
C LYS A 116 -31.77 4.92 -20.98
N GLY A 117 -31.99 5.92 -20.13
CA GLY A 117 -32.92 5.83 -19.00
C GLY A 117 -32.58 6.79 -17.85
N ARG A 118 -33.37 6.78 -16.77
CA ARG A 118 -33.05 7.54 -15.54
C ARG A 118 -32.01 6.79 -14.70
N SER A 119 -30.98 7.48 -14.21
CA SER A 119 -29.97 6.94 -13.28
C SER A 119 -30.56 6.76 -11.88
N THR A 120 -31.36 5.70 -11.69
CA THR A 120 -31.93 5.36 -10.37
C THR A 120 -30.97 4.48 -9.57
N PRO A 121 -31.01 4.53 -8.22
CA PRO A 121 -30.15 3.68 -7.38
C PRO A 121 -30.28 2.18 -7.71
N ILE A 122 -31.50 1.71 -7.98
CA ILE A 122 -31.76 0.31 -8.34
C ILE A 122 -31.09 -0.05 -9.67
N ALA A 123 -31.19 0.81 -10.69
CA ALA A 123 -30.55 0.58 -11.97
C ALA A 123 -29.02 0.51 -11.85
N ASN A 124 -28.43 1.36 -11.01
CA ASN A 124 -26.98 1.33 -10.74
C ASN A 124 -26.57 0.07 -9.98
N VAL A 125 -27.36 -0.39 -9.00
CA VAL A 125 -27.08 -1.63 -8.27
C VAL A 125 -27.19 -2.84 -9.19
N ILE A 126 -28.17 -2.90 -10.09
CA ILE A 126 -28.29 -3.97 -11.08
C ILE A 126 -27.10 -3.95 -12.05
N LEU A 127 -26.72 -2.76 -12.54
CA LEU A 127 -25.57 -2.59 -13.43
C LEU A 127 -24.26 -3.07 -12.75
N LEU A 128 -24.04 -2.67 -11.49
CA LEU A 128 -22.90 -3.12 -10.69
C LEU A 128 -22.96 -4.62 -10.40
N GLY A 129 -24.13 -5.16 -10.06
CA GLY A 129 -24.31 -6.58 -9.74
C GLY A 129 -24.13 -7.52 -10.93
N ILE A 130 -24.35 -7.05 -12.16
CA ILE A 130 -24.05 -7.81 -13.39
C ILE A 130 -22.56 -7.70 -13.75
N GLY A 131 -21.94 -6.54 -13.50
CA GLY A 131 -20.55 -6.27 -13.87
C GLY A 131 -19.49 -6.63 -12.82
N ALA A 132 -19.90 -6.90 -11.57
CA ALA A 132 -19.05 -7.37 -10.47
C ALA A 132 -18.90 -8.90 -10.49
#